data_AF-A0AAD7FI33-F1
#
_entry.id   AF-A0AAD7FI33-F1
#
_cell.length_a   1.000
_cell.length_b   1.000
_cell.length_c   1.000
_cell.angle_alpha   90.00
_cell.angle_beta   90.00
_cell.angle_gamma   90.00
#
_symmetry.space_group_name_H-M   'P 1'
#
loop_
_entity.id
_entity.type
_entity.pdbx_description
1 polymer ?
#
loop_
_entity_poly.entity_id
_entity_poly.type
_entity_poly.pdbx_seq_one_letter_code
_entity_poly.pdbx_strand_id
1 'polypeptide(L)'
;MALLTGHVYTLRCEAYSNRMLDLAAGNSNNGTAVIGYHPETLHPNAFNQFWILTLIGGTTDVYTVQNLRSGTYLDVVGGNKKNGTAIVGYSWNRPNNPNQYWRVYECEWNGRHRLQNIASGTFLDLPNPADFHKVHAWSKQDNNPHQMWNLVRVSRTAEEVRNALESPYVNPETFKSYRADAVYVTIPRDVRQEIWTGSGLKDAEWRESVFDCDDFAFVAKAAVSNYAKSNIKGSV
;
A
#
# COMPACT_ATOMS: atom_id res chain seq x y z
N MET A 1 9.36 4.51 -14.79
CA MET A 1 7.89 4.57 -15.05
C MET A 1 7.30 5.57 -14.06
N ALA A 2 6.46 6.52 -14.50
CA ALA A 2 5.90 7.52 -13.59
C ALA A 2 4.97 6.88 -12.56
N LEU A 3 5.11 7.28 -11.29
CA LEU A 3 4.19 6.89 -10.22
C LEU A 3 2.85 7.62 -10.40
N LEU A 4 1.76 6.91 -10.13
CA LEU A 4 0.42 7.45 -10.25
C LEU A 4 -0.03 7.94 -8.86
N THR A 5 -0.46 9.20 -8.79
CA THR A 5 -0.99 9.76 -7.55
C THR A 5 -2.28 9.06 -7.11
N GLY A 6 -2.46 8.85 -5.80
CA GLY A 6 -3.63 8.16 -5.24
C GLY A 6 -3.61 6.64 -5.40
N HIS A 7 -2.57 6.07 -6.01
CA HIS A 7 -2.46 4.63 -6.20
C HIS A 7 -1.72 3.93 -5.05
N VAL A 8 -2.02 2.64 -4.90
CA VAL A 8 -1.43 1.77 -3.87
C VAL A 8 -0.26 0.98 -4.43
N TYR A 9 0.83 0.97 -3.67
CA TYR A 9 2.09 0.31 -3.97
C TYR A 9 2.58 -0.53 -2.80
N THR A 10 3.33 -1.57 -3.12
CA THR A 10 4.22 -2.23 -2.16
C THR A 10 5.66 -1.82 -2.45
N LEU A 11 6.48 -1.64 -1.42
CA LEU A 11 7.88 -1.23 -1.55
C LEU A 11 8.79 -2.36 -1.09
N ARG A 12 9.50 -3.01 -2.03
CA ARG A 12 10.49 -4.06 -1.70
C ARG A 12 11.90 -3.48 -1.68
N CYS A 13 12.67 -3.72 -0.62
CA CYS A 13 14.06 -3.26 -0.57
C CYS A 13 14.93 -4.04 -1.56
N GLU A 14 15.80 -3.36 -2.30
CA GLU A 14 16.69 -4.01 -3.27
C GLU A 14 17.77 -4.85 -2.60
N ALA A 15 18.23 -4.46 -1.40
CA ALA A 15 19.18 -5.26 -0.65
C ALA A 15 18.64 -6.63 -0.25
N TYR A 16 17.31 -6.79 -0.22
CA TYR A 16 16.63 -7.98 0.30
C TYR A 16 15.43 -8.39 -0.56
N SER A 17 15.59 -9.48 -1.31
CA SER A 17 14.52 -10.04 -2.15
C SER A 17 13.26 -10.45 -1.37
N ASN A 18 13.37 -10.63 -0.05
CA ASN A 18 12.29 -11.02 0.85
C ASN A 18 12.03 -9.98 1.96
N ARG A 19 12.25 -8.68 1.72
CA ARG A 19 11.84 -7.63 2.67
C ARG A 19 11.04 -6.51 2.00
N MET A 20 9.84 -6.29 2.54
CA MET A 20 8.90 -5.24 2.17
C MET A 20 8.89 -4.15 3.25
N LEU A 21 8.60 -2.90 2.86
CA LEU A 21 8.29 -1.82 3.79
C LEU A 21 6.97 -2.14 4.49
N ASP A 22 7.03 -2.24 5.81
CA ASP A 22 5.94 -2.71 6.65
C ASP A 22 5.73 -1.73 7.81
N LEU A 23 4.48 -1.38 8.08
CA LEU A 23 4.11 -0.72 9.32
C LEU A 23 3.79 -1.79 10.36
N ALA A 24 4.60 -1.89 11.42
CA ALA A 24 4.55 -3.00 12.36
C ALA A 24 3.12 -3.28 12.87
N ALA A 25 2.63 -4.49 12.58
CA ALA A 25 1.28 -4.98 12.93
C ALA A 25 0.11 -4.08 12.45
N GLY A 26 0.35 -3.15 11.52
CA GLY A 26 -0.65 -2.25 10.99
C GLY A 26 -1.22 -1.28 12.04
N ASN A 27 -0.48 -1.02 13.12
CA ASN A 27 -0.99 -0.22 14.22
C ASN A 27 -1.12 1.26 13.82
N SER A 28 -2.24 1.88 14.20
CA SER A 28 -2.52 3.30 13.94
C SER A 28 -2.01 4.25 15.03
N ASN A 29 -1.30 3.74 16.04
CA ASN A 29 -0.69 4.57 17.07
C ASN A 29 0.46 5.39 16.48
N ASN A 30 0.53 6.65 16.87
CA ASN A 30 1.65 7.53 16.52
C ASN A 30 2.97 6.96 17.04
N GLY A 31 3.98 6.91 16.18
CA GLY A 31 5.29 6.34 16.52
C GLY A 31 5.38 4.84 16.30
N THR A 32 4.37 4.20 15.71
CA THR A 32 4.46 2.79 15.31
C THR A 32 5.65 2.60 14.38
N ALA A 33 6.50 1.62 14.68
CA ALA A 33 7.73 1.40 13.93
C ALA A 33 7.44 1.00 12.49
N VAL A 34 8.22 1.55 11.56
CA VAL A 34 8.30 1.04 10.20
C VAL A 34 9.51 0.11 10.10
N ILE A 35 9.30 -1.06 9.52
CA ILE A 35 10.26 -2.16 9.48
C ILE A 35 10.36 -2.77 8.08
N GLY A 36 11.42 -3.52 7.85
CA GLY A 36 11.53 -4.46 6.75
C GLY A 36 10.97 -5.81 7.18
N TYR A 37 9.85 -6.24 6.61
CA TYR A 37 9.25 -7.53 6.97
C TYR A 37 9.14 -8.46 5.77
N HIS A 38 9.02 -9.77 6.01
CA HIS A 38 8.85 -10.70 4.90
C HIS A 38 7.54 -10.39 4.16
N PRO A 39 7.44 -10.67 2.84
CA PRO A 39 6.21 -10.43 2.10
C PRO A 39 5.04 -11.14 2.77
N GLU A 40 4.05 -10.37 3.19
CA GLU A 40 2.83 -10.92 3.76
C GLU A 40 1.82 -11.12 2.63
N THR A 41 1.83 -12.32 2.05
CA THR A 41 0.82 -12.73 1.06
C THR A 41 -0.38 -13.42 1.71
N LEU A 42 -0.19 -13.89 2.95
CA LEU A 42 -1.14 -14.58 3.80
C LEU A 42 -1.50 -13.60 4.93
N HIS A 43 -2.78 -13.53 5.34
CA HIS A 43 -3.29 -12.77 6.51
C HIS A 43 -3.70 -11.29 6.26
N PRO A 44 -4.63 -10.69 7.05
CA PRO A 44 -4.97 -9.25 7.02
C PRO A 44 -3.78 -8.30 7.12
N ASN A 45 -2.63 -8.80 7.59
CA ASN A 45 -1.41 -8.04 7.70
C ASN A 45 -0.84 -7.62 6.33
N ALA A 46 -1.26 -8.26 5.22
CA ALA A 46 -0.85 -7.84 3.87
C ALA A 46 -1.03 -6.32 3.62
N PHE A 47 -2.06 -5.71 4.20
CA PHE A 47 -2.31 -4.27 4.08
C PHE A 47 -1.36 -3.39 4.90
N ASN A 48 -0.59 -3.95 5.82
CA ASN A 48 0.51 -3.27 6.53
C ASN A 48 1.65 -2.89 5.58
N GLN A 49 1.74 -3.59 4.44
CA GLN A 49 2.76 -3.42 3.42
C GLN A 49 2.25 -2.65 2.19
N PHE A 50 1.00 -2.18 2.25
CA PHE A 50 0.35 -1.45 1.17
C PHE A 50 0.38 0.05 1.49
N TRP A 51 0.91 0.84 0.56
CA TRP A 51 1.18 2.26 0.75
C TRP A 51 0.55 3.06 -0.38
N ILE A 52 -0.31 4.02 -0.01
CA ILE A 52 -0.92 4.98 -0.92
C ILE A 52 0.08 6.12 -1.13
N LEU A 53 0.45 6.38 -2.39
CA LEU A 53 1.31 7.50 -2.76
C LEU A 53 0.46 8.62 -3.34
N THR A 54 0.37 9.75 -2.64
CA THR A 54 -0.41 10.91 -3.10
C THR A 54 0.52 12.09 -3.35
N LEU A 55 0.57 12.54 -4.60
CA LEU A 55 1.41 13.65 -5.06
C LEU A 55 0.99 14.95 -4.38
N ILE A 56 1.96 15.69 -3.87
CA ILE A 56 1.74 17.03 -3.32
C ILE A 56 1.51 18.00 -4.47
N GLY A 57 0.39 18.73 -4.41
CA GLY A 57 0.03 19.73 -5.42
C GLY A 57 1.14 20.75 -5.66
N GLY A 58 1.40 21.06 -6.92
CA GLY A 58 2.48 21.97 -7.32
C GLY A 58 3.87 21.32 -7.38
N THR A 59 3.97 20.01 -7.15
CA THR A 59 5.22 19.24 -7.32
C THR A 59 5.06 18.17 -8.39
N THR A 60 6.17 17.61 -8.87
CA THR A 60 6.18 16.50 -9.84
C THR A 60 6.65 15.18 -9.23
N ASP A 61 7.31 15.24 -8.07
CA ASP A 61 8.04 14.12 -7.49
C ASP A 61 7.91 14.01 -5.97
N VAL A 62 7.12 14.86 -5.30
CA VAL A 62 6.95 14.84 -3.84
C VAL A 62 5.60 14.24 -3.47
N TYR A 63 5.61 13.24 -2.61
CA TYR A 63 4.44 12.47 -2.21
C TYR A 63 4.27 12.44 -0.69
N THR A 64 3.03 12.32 -0.23
CA THR A 64 2.76 11.63 1.03
C THR A 64 2.77 10.11 0.79
N VAL A 65 3.17 9.35 1.80
CA VAL A 65 3.19 7.87 1.75
C VAL A 65 2.35 7.36 2.92
N GLN A 66 1.09 7.03 2.66
CA GLN A 66 0.13 6.62 3.68
C GLN A 66 0.00 5.10 3.73
N ASN A 67 0.09 4.51 4.91
CA ASN A 67 -0.17 3.10 5.09
C ASN A 67 -1.68 2.79 4.95
N LEU A 68 -2.03 1.85 4.07
CA LEU A 68 -3.42 1.52 3.76
C LEU A 68 -4.16 0.95 4.98
N ARG A 69 -3.52 0.07 5.76
CA ARG A 69 -4.11 -0.52 6.96
C ARG A 69 -4.44 0.52 8.02
N SER A 70 -3.45 1.32 8.42
CA SER A 70 -3.55 2.18 9.60
C SER A 70 -4.07 3.59 9.31
N GLY A 71 -3.96 4.07 8.07
CA GLY A 71 -4.22 5.46 7.70
C GLY A 71 -3.15 6.46 8.16
N THR A 72 -2.08 5.98 8.82
CA THR A 72 -0.94 6.81 9.23
C THR A 72 0.07 6.98 8.10
N TYR A 73 0.92 7.99 8.20
CA TYR A 73 1.87 8.40 7.17
C TYR A 73 3.30 8.07 7.58
N LEU A 74 4.12 7.74 6.58
CA LEU A 74 5.56 7.56 6.73
C LEU A 74 6.20 8.87 7.20
N ASP A 75 6.76 8.88 8.40
CA ASP A 75 7.23 10.09 9.10
C ASP A 75 8.68 9.89 9.60
N VAL A 76 9.57 10.84 9.28
CA VAL A 76 10.88 10.93 9.95
C VAL A 76 10.69 11.65 11.27
N VAL A 77 10.94 10.98 12.38
CA VAL A 77 10.70 11.51 13.73
C VAL A 77 11.36 12.89 13.90
N GLY A 78 10.52 13.92 14.07
CA GLY A 78 10.94 15.30 14.26
C GLY A 78 11.67 15.94 13.07
N GLY A 79 11.66 15.31 11.88
CA GLY A 79 12.42 15.78 10.71
C GLY A 79 13.93 15.75 10.93
N ASN A 80 14.42 14.92 11.86
CA ASN A 80 15.81 14.92 12.26
C ASN A 80 16.72 14.42 11.13
N LYS A 81 17.83 15.12 10.93
CA LYS A 81 18.84 14.86 9.90
C LYS A 81 19.88 13.82 10.30
N LYS A 82 19.88 13.42 11.58
CA LYS A 82 20.84 12.45 12.12
C LYS A 82 20.60 11.07 11.51
N ASN A 83 21.67 10.43 11.03
CA ASN A 83 21.63 9.04 10.59
C ASN A 83 21.13 8.11 11.70
N GLY A 84 20.25 7.19 11.33
CA GLY A 84 19.59 6.28 12.27
C GLY A 84 18.35 6.87 12.93
N THR A 85 17.89 8.06 12.52
CA THR A 85 16.61 8.60 12.98
C THR A 85 15.50 7.63 12.61
N ALA A 86 14.65 7.29 13.57
CA ALA A 86 13.54 6.36 13.33
C ALA A 86 12.57 6.90 12.29
N ILE A 87 12.09 6.00 11.44
CA ILE A 87 10.94 6.24 10.55
C ILE A 87 9.75 5.49 11.12
N VAL A 88 8.62 6.17 11.23
CA VAL A 88 7.43 5.69 11.94
C VAL A 88 6.16 5.96 11.15
N GLY A 89 5.08 5.26 11.50
CA GLY A 89 3.72 5.66 11.17
C GLY A 89 3.27 6.77 12.11
N TYR A 90 2.81 7.88 11.55
CA TYR A 90 2.30 9.00 12.31
C TYR A 90 1.05 9.62 11.66
N SER A 91 0.09 10.04 12.47
CA SER A 91 -1.15 10.68 12.01
C SER A 91 -0.86 11.99 11.27
N TRP A 92 -1.66 12.31 10.24
CA TRP A 92 -1.63 13.62 9.61
C TRP A 92 -2.27 14.67 10.52
N ASN A 93 -1.47 15.32 11.35
CA ASN A 93 -1.96 16.25 12.38
C ASN A 93 -1.63 17.72 12.10
N ARG A 94 -0.88 18.01 11.03
CA ARG A 94 -0.48 19.37 10.64
C ARG A 94 -0.49 19.52 9.13
N PRO A 95 -1.11 20.58 8.57
CA PRO A 95 -0.94 20.89 7.17
C PRO A 95 0.53 21.23 6.89
N ASN A 96 1.02 20.87 5.70
CA ASN A 96 2.38 21.17 5.28
C ASN A 96 3.47 20.62 6.22
N ASN A 97 3.37 19.35 6.58
CA ASN A 97 4.37 18.67 7.41
C ASN A 97 5.48 18.03 6.56
N PRO A 98 6.66 18.66 6.38
CA PRO A 98 7.73 18.13 5.54
C PRO A 98 8.34 16.82 6.09
N ASN A 99 8.10 16.47 7.36
CA ASN A 99 8.53 15.19 7.93
C ASN A 99 7.81 14.01 7.29
N GLN A 100 6.64 14.24 6.69
CA GLN A 100 5.79 13.24 6.02
C GLN A 100 5.79 13.40 4.49
N TYR A 101 6.65 14.29 3.97
CA TYR A 101 6.84 14.50 2.53
C TYR A 101 8.08 13.77 2.05
N TRP A 102 7.91 13.04 0.97
CA TRP A 102 8.94 12.19 0.38
C TRP A 102 9.08 12.51 -1.08
N ARG A 103 10.24 13.04 -1.48
CA ARG A 103 10.63 13.09 -2.88
C ARG A 103 10.94 11.67 -3.34
N VAL A 104 10.25 11.19 -4.37
CA VAL A 104 10.43 9.84 -4.92
C VAL A 104 10.93 9.95 -6.35
N TYR A 105 12.09 9.36 -6.62
CA TYR A 105 12.71 9.41 -7.94
C TYR A 105 13.38 8.08 -8.30
N GLU A 106 13.34 7.77 -9.60
CA GLU A 106 13.94 6.56 -10.16
C GLU A 106 15.47 6.65 -10.13
N CYS A 107 16.11 5.54 -9.77
CA CYS A 107 17.55 5.35 -9.86
C CYS A 107 17.94 5.07 -11.31
N GLU A 108 18.98 5.73 -11.80
CA GLU A 108 19.38 5.81 -13.21
C GLU A 108 19.57 4.48 -13.96
N TRP A 109 19.79 3.35 -13.25
CA TRP A 109 20.31 2.12 -13.87
C TRP A 109 19.49 0.85 -13.63
N ASN A 110 18.42 0.88 -12.84
CA ASN A 110 17.73 -0.36 -12.42
C ASN A 110 16.21 -0.26 -12.20
N GLY A 111 15.58 0.89 -12.50
CA GLY A 111 14.15 1.09 -12.28
C GLY A 111 13.70 1.05 -10.82
N ARG A 112 14.64 1.07 -9.87
CA ARG A 112 14.37 1.23 -8.44
C ARG A 112 14.16 2.69 -8.11
N HIS A 113 13.58 2.96 -6.96
CA HIS A 113 13.34 4.32 -6.49
C HIS A 113 14.09 4.59 -5.20
N ARG A 114 14.45 5.84 -5.00
CA ARG A 114 14.85 6.40 -3.71
C ARG A 114 13.74 7.28 -3.18
N LEU A 115 13.54 7.25 -1.87
CA LEU A 115 12.62 8.14 -1.17
C LEU A 115 13.44 9.05 -0.26
N GLN A 116 13.49 10.33 -0.59
CA GLN A 116 14.16 11.36 0.21
C GLN A 116 13.13 12.14 1.02
N ASN A 117 13.31 12.21 2.33
CA ASN A 117 12.46 13.03 3.17
C ASN A 117 12.74 14.52 2.92
N ILE A 118 11.68 15.34 2.83
CA ILE A 118 11.81 16.77 2.55
C ILE A 118 12.36 17.57 3.74
N ALA A 119 11.97 17.23 4.97
CA ALA A 119 12.46 17.95 6.16
C ALA A 119 13.94 17.69 6.44
N SER A 120 14.33 16.41 6.42
CA SER A 120 15.67 16.02 6.84
C SER A 120 16.69 16.00 5.70
N GLY A 121 16.24 15.78 4.45
CA GLY A 121 17.09 15.50 3.30
C GLY A 121 17.70 14.09 3.29
N THR A 122 17.38 13.25 4.29
CA THR A 122 17.83 11.85 4.40
C THR A 122 16.90 10.90 3.65
N PHE A 123 17.32 9.65 3.51
CA PHE A 123 16.69 8.64 2.68
C PHE A 123 16.07 7.51 3.50
N LEU A 124 15.01 6.93 2.96
CA LEU A 124 14.42 5.69 3.45
C LEU A 124 15.43 4.54 3.29
N ASP A 125 15.94 4.03 4.41
CA ASP A 125 17.02 3.05 4.43
C ASP A 125 16.61 1.84 5.28
N LEU A 126 16.76 0.65 4.70
CA LEU A 126 16.61 -0.62 5.43
C LEU A 126 18.00 -1.23 5.66
N PRO A 127 18.58 -1.06 6.86
CA PRO A 127 19.93 -1.51 7.16
C PRO A 127 20.04 -3.03 7.28
N ASN A 128 21.28 -3.51 7.42
CA ASN A 128 21.59 -4.93 7.65
C ASN A 128 20.89 -5.48 8.91
N PRO A 129 20.23 -6.67 8.86
CA PRO A 129 19.33 -7.22 9.90
C PRO A 129 19.89 -7.51 11.32
N ALA A 130 20.88 -6.79 11.83
CA ALA A 130 21.25 -6.91 13.24
C ALA A 130 20.15 -6.38 14.20
N ASP A 131 19.35 -5.38 13.78
CA ASP A 131 18.40 -4.67 14.65
C ASP A 131 16.93 -4.78 14.20
N PHE A 132 16.33 -5.96 14.34
CA PHE A 132 14.87 -6.18 14.17
C PHE A 132 14.27 -5.64 12.86
N HIS A 133 15.09 -5.45 11.82
CA HIS A 133 14.71 -4.85 10.55
C HIS A 133 14.13 -3.43 10.63
N LYS A 134 14.50 -2.60 11.63
CA LYS A 134 13.97 -1.23 11.70
C LYS A 134 14.43 -0.38 10.52
N VAL A 135 13.47 0.24 9.84
CA VAL A 135 13.74 1.20 8.79
C VAL A 135 14.05 2.55 9.43
N HIS A 136 15.08 3.23 8.91
CA HIS A 136 15.57 4.48 9.47
C HIS A 136 15.90 5.48 8.37
N ALA A 137 16.08 6.73 8.78
CA ALA A 137 16.54 7.82 7.93
C ALA A 137 18.08 7.82 7.90
N TRP A 138 18.65 7.79 6.70
CA TRP A 138 20.11 7.81 6.53
C TRP A 138 20.56 8.74 5.41
N SER A 139 21.74 9.34 5.54
CA SER A 139 22.35 10.17 4.50
C SER A 139 22.47 9.40 3.18
N LYS A 140 22.42 10.10 2.04
CA LYS A 140 22.55 9.47 0.72
C LYS A 140 23.81 8.63 0.64
N GLN A 141 23.68 7.39 0.18
CA GLN A 141 24.80 6.54 -0.17
C GLN A 141 24.65 6.09 -1.63
N ASP A 142 25.59 6.50 -2.48
CA ASP A 142 25.57 6.16 -3.90
C ASP A 142 25.76 4.65 -4.09
N ASN A 143 24.95 4.06 -4.97
CA ASN A 143 24.89 2.63 -5.23
C ASN A 143 24.59 1.71 -4.02
N ASN A 144 24.02 2.25 -2.94
CA ASN A 144 23.58 1.45 -1.80
C ASN A 144 22.19 0.81 -2.04
N PRO A 145 22.08 -0.53 -2.13
CA PRO A 145 20.80 -1.22 -2.31
C PRO A 145 19.86 -1.13 -1.09
N HIS A 146 20.36 -0.78 0.11
CA HIS A 146 19.55 -0.54 1.31
C HIS A 146 18.61 0.67 1.16
N GLN A 147 18.96 1.61 0.28
CA GLN A 147 18.19 2.83 -0.02
C GLN A 147 17.42 2.74 -1.34
N MET A 148 17.43 1.59 -2.00
CA MET A 148 16.76 1.37 -3.27
C MET A 148 15.53 0.51 -3.06
N TRP A 149 14.41 0.95 -3.60
CA TRP A 149 13.10 0.32 -3.40
C TRP A 149 12.44 0.00 -4.72
N ASN A 150 12.01 -1.24 -4.90
CA ASN A 150 11.16 -1.66 -6.00
C ASN A 150 9.71 -1.35 -5.64
N LEU A 151 9.10 -0.38 -6.32
CA LEU A 151 7.71 0.00 -6.14
C LEU A 151 6.85 -0.80 -7.11
N VAL A 152 5.99 -1.67 -6.58
CA VAL A 152 5.07 -2.48 -7.38
C VAL A 152 3.65 -2.01 -7.12
N ARG A 153 2.94 -1.57 -8.17
CA ARG A 153 1.56 -1.09 -8.06
C ARG A 153 0.59 -2.26 -7.85
N VAL A 154 -0.14 -2.22 -6.73
CA VAL A 154 -1.14 -3.22 -6.31
C VAL A 154 -2.58 -2.68 -6.37
N SER A 155 -2.77 -1.59 -7.11
CA SER A 155 -4.08 -1.02 -7.43
C SER A 155 -4.32 -0.97 -8.94
N ARG A 156 -5.57 -0.75 -9.34
CA ARG A 156 -6.02 -0.60 -10.73
C ARG A 156 -6.99 0.57 -10.86
N THR A 157 -6.99 1.26 -12.00
CA THR A 157 -8.05 2.23 -12.32
C THR A 157 -9.32 1.52 -12.74
N ALA A 158 -10.46 2.21 -12.72
CA ALA A 158 -11.71 1.69 -13.28
C ALA A 158 -11.57 1.28 -14.75
N GLU A 159 -10.78 2.02 -15.54
CA GLU A 159 -10.49 1.69 -16.94
C GLU A 159 -9.67 0.41 -17.07
N GLU A 160 -8.62 0.23 -16.27
CA GLU A 160 -7.84 -1.01 -16.27
C GLU A 160 -8.68 -2.23 -15.89
N VAL A 161 -9.64 -2.06 -14.96
CA VAL A 161 -10.60 -3.11 -14.62
C VAL A 161 -11.53 -3.41 -15.79
N ARG A 162 -12.09 -2.38 -16.45
CA ARG A 162 -12.95 -2.58 -17.64
C ARG A 162 -12.21 -3.33 -18.74
N ASN A 163 -10.99 -2.91 -19.07
CA ASN A 163 -10.17 -3.53 -20.11
C ASN A 163 -9.79 -4.97 -19.73
N ALA A 164 -9.56 -5.27 -18.45
CA ALA A 164 -9.30 -6.63 -17.99
C ALA A 164 -10.54 -7.55 -18.04
N LEU A 165 -11.75 -6.98 -18.05
CA LEU A 165 -13.00 -7.71 -18.17
C LEU A 165 -13.41 -7.93 -19.64
N GLU A 166 -12.80 -7.22 -20.60
CA GLU A 166 -13.02 -7.45 -22.03
C GLU A 166 -12.72 -8.91 -22.37
N SER A 167 -13.79 -9.67 -22.56
CA SER A 167 -13.73 -11.09 -22.88
C SER A 167 -14.97 -11.49 -23.66
N PRO A 168 -14.95 -12.63 -24.37
CA PRO A 168 -16.13 -13.16 -25.04
C PRO A 168 -17.33 -13.40 -24.10
N TYR A 169 -17.10 -13.44 -22.78
CA TYR A 169 -18.11 -13.79 -21.77
C TYR A 169 -18.63 -12.60 -20.97
N VAL A 170 -17.98 -11.43 -21.07
CA VAL A 170 -18.35 -10.23 -20.32
C VAL A 170 -18.35 -9.06 -21.30
N ASN A 171 -19.54 -8.49 -21.55
CA ASN A 171 -19.66 -7.24 -22.29
C ASN A 171 -19.30 -6.08 -21.35
N PRO A 172 -18.24 -5.29 -21.62
CA PRO A 172 -17.85 -4.17 -20.77
C PRO A 172 -18.94 -3.10 -20.63
N GLU A 173 -19.84 -2.97 -21.62
CA GLU A 173 -20.95 -2.01 -21.57
C GLU A 173 -22.03 -2.40 -20.56
N THR A 174 -22.15 -3.68 -20.23
CA THR A 174 -23.09 -4.16 -19.21
C THR A 174 -22.52 -4.06 -17.80
N PHE A 175 -21.19 -4.03 -17.65
CA PHE A 175 -20.52 -3.76 -16.37
C PHE A 175 -20.35 -2.25 -16.15
N LYS A 176 -21.35 -1.62 -15.54
CA LYS A 176 -21.27 -0.20 -15.17
C LYS A 176 -20.42 -0.02 -13.91
N SER A 177 -19.21 0.52 -14.05
CA SER A 177 -18.54 1.15 -12.91
C SER A 177 -19.22 2.48 -12.60
N TYR A 178 -19.71 2.64 -11.38
CA TYR A 178 -20.40 3.87 -10.94
C TYR A 178 -19.44 5.05 -10.71
N ARG A 179 -18.12 4.83 -10.70
CA ARG A 179 -17.09 5.86 -10.62
C ARG A 179 -16.03 5.62 -11.68
N ALA A 180 -15.87 6.57 -12.59
CA ALA A 180 -14.92 6.48 -13.71
C ALA A 180 -13.46 6.70 -13.26
N ASP A 181 -13.26 7.42 -12.15
CA ASP A 181 -11.99 7.82 -11.55
C ASP A 181 -11.58 6.96 -10.34
N ALA A 182 -12.34 5.90 -10.04
CA ALA A 182 -12.05 5.06 -8.88
C ALA A 182 -10.73 4.27 -9.03
N VAL A 183 -10.00 4.20 -7.92
CA VAL A 183 -8.84 3.32 -7.73
C VAL A 183 -9.29 2.10 -6.92
N TYR A 184 -9.05 0.91 -7.46
CA TYR A 184 -9.38 -0.37 -6.84
C TYR A 184 -8.12 -1.07 -6.35
N VAL A 185 -8.08 -1.49 -5.09
CA VAL A 185 -6.99 -2.31 -4.55
C VAL A 185 -7.19 -3.77 -4.96
N THR A 186 -6.14 -4.39 -5.49
CA THR A 186 -6.14 -5.83 -5.76
C THR A 186 -5.98 -6.60 -4.46
N ILE A 187 -7.05 -7.26 -4.02
CA ILE A 187 -7.05 -8.06 -2.78
C ILE A 187 -6.19 -9.32 -3.00
N PRO A 188 -5.19 -9.62 -2.15
CA PRO A 188 -4.41 -10.86 -2.24
C PRO A 188 -5.29 -12.12 -2.23
N ARG A 189 -4.83 -13.20 -2.89
CA ARG A 189 -5.61 -14.44 -3.05
C ARG A 189 -6.08 -15.00 -1.71
N ASP A 190 -5.19 -15.07 -0.73
CA ASP A 190 -5.47 -15.71 0.54
C ASP A 190 -6.45 -14.87 1.39
N VAL A 191 -6.35 -13.53 1.28
CA VAL A 191 -7.33 -12.61 1.85
C VAL A 191 -8.71 -12.82 1.20
N ARG A 192 -8.79 -13.04 -0.12
CA ARG A 192 -10.08 -13.37 -0.77
C ARG A 192 -10.66 -14.69 -0.25
N GLN A 193 -9.82 -15.70 -0.01
CA GLN A 193 -10.24 -16.99 0.52
C GLN A 193 -10.73 -16.88 1.98
N GLU A 194 -10.08 -16.04 2.79
CA GLU A 194 -10.53 -15.72 4.15
C GLU A 194 -11.90 -15.03 4.12
N ILE A 195 -12.07 -13.99 3.29
CA ILE A 195 -13.36 -13.30 3.14
C ILE A 195 -14.45 -14.28 2.72
N TRP A 196 -14.18 -15.14 1.73
CA TRP A 196 -15.13 -16.17 1.28
C TRP A 196 -15.50 -17.12 2.42
N THR A 197 -14.52 -17.65 3.14
CA THR A 197 -14.74 -18.59 4.26
C THR A 197 -15.51 -17.93 5.40
N GLY A 198 -15.17 -16.68 5.74
CA GLY A 198 -15.83 -15.90 6.80
C GLY A 198 -17.19 -15.33 6.42
N SER A 199 -17.58 -15.39 5.14
CA SER A 199 -18.89 -14.88 4.68
C SER A 199 -20.05 -15.83 4.96
N GLY A 200 -19.78 -17.10 5.29
CA GLY A 200 -20.79 -18.16 5.38
C GLY A 200 -21.19 -18.76 4.03
N LEU A 201 -20.72 -18.22 2.90
CA LEU A 201 -21.09 -18.72 1.56
C LEU A 201 -20.52 -20.09 1.22
N LYS A 202 -19.44 -20.52 1.88
CA LYS A 202 -18.81 -21.83 1.62
C LYS A 202 -19.77 -22.98 1.90
N ASP A 203 -20.59 -22.84 2.93
CA ASP A 203 -21.51 -23.88 3.40
C ASP A 203 -22.97 -23.55 3.06
N ALA A 204 -23.21 -22.46 2.32
CA ALA A 204 -24.55 -22.06 1.90
C ALA A 204 -25.08 -22.99 0.81
N GLU A 205 -26.32 -23.45 0.98
CA GLU A 205 -27.00 -24.28 -0.01
C GLU A 205 -27.69 -23.40 -1.06
N TRP A 206 -27.49 -23.75 -2.33
CA TRP A 206 -28.24 -23.15 -3.42
C TRP A 206 -29.72 -23.53 -3.31
N ARG A 207 -30.59 -22.52 -3.39
CA ARG A 207 -32.04 -22.68 -3.36
C ARG A 207 -32.66 -21.76 -4.39
N GLU A 208 -33.29 -22.35 -5.40
CA GLU A 208 -33.96 -21.62 -6.49
C GLU A 208 -34.78 -20.43 -5.96
N SER A 209 -34.55 -19.23 -6.51
CA SER A 209 -35.22 -17.96 -6.16
C SER A 209 -35.05 -17.44 -4.73
N VAL A 210 -34.63 -18.26 -3.77
CA VAL A 210 -34.52 -17.89 -2.35
C VAL A 210 -33.08 -17.58 -1.96
N PHE A 211 -32.14 -18.34 -2.52
CA PHE A 211 -30.70 -18.16 -2.35
C PHE A 211 -29.98 -18.78 -3.54
N ASP A 212 -30.04 -18.10 -4.67
CA ASP A 212 -29.44 -18.55 -5.94
C ASP A 212 -28.31 -17.62 -6.39
N CYS A 213 -27.98 -17.64 -7.68
CA CYS A 213 -26.69 -17.16 -8.16
C CYS A 213 -26.42 -15.68 -7.85
N ASP A 214 -27.44 -14.81 -7.93
CA ASP A 214 -27.27 -13.40 -7.60
C ASP A 214 -27.14 -13.15 -6.11
N ASP A 215 -27.81 -13.91 -5.24
CA ASP A 215 -27.65 -13.81 -3.79
C ASP A 215 -26.22 -14.13 -3.35
N PHE A 216 -25.62 -15.21 -3.87
CA PHE A 216 -24.21 -15.54 -3.63
C PHE A 216 -23.29 -14.39 -4.03
N ALA A 217 -23.54 -13.76 -5.19
CA ALA A 217 -22.74 -12.65 -5.68
C ALA A 217 -22.88 -11.39 -4.79
N PHE A 218 -24.11 -11.06 -4.37
CA PHE A 218 -24.37 -9.91 -3.49
C PHE A 218 -23.74 -10.08 -2.12
N VAL A 219 -23.91 -11.23 -1.49
CA VAL A 219 -23.31 -11.53 -0.18
C VAL A 219 -21.78 -11.51 -0.28
N ALA A 220 -21.18 -12.07 -1.34
CA ALA A 220 -19.73 -12.04 -1.53
C ALA A 220 -19.22 -10.59 -1.65
N LYS A 221 -19.91 -9.75 -2.43
CA LYS A 221 -19.59 -8.33 -2.54
C LYS A 221 -19.69 -7.59 -1.20
N ALA A 222 -20.76 -7.84 -0.44
CA ALA A 222 -20.97 -7.26 0.89
C ALA A 222 -19.88 -7.69 1.87
N ALA A 223 -19.47 -8.97 1.85
CA ALA A 223 -18.40 -9.50 2.68
C ALA A 223 -17.06 -8.80 2.40
N VAL A 224 -16.72 -8.59 1.12
CA VAL A 224 -15.52 -7.83 0.73
C VAL A 224 -15.57 -6.39 1.27
N SER A 225 -16.71 -5.70 1.14
CA SER A 225 -16.86 -4.33 1.64
C SER A 225 -16.77 -4.25 3.17
N ASN A 226 -17.40 -5.18 3.89
CA ASN A 226 -17.33 -5.25 5.36
C ASN A 226 -15.92 -5.56 5.85
N TYR A 227 -15.22 -6.46 5.15
CA TYR A 227 -13.83 -6.76 5.44
C TYR A 227 -12.96 -5.52 5.25
N ALA A 228 -13.05 -4.84 4.10
CA ALA A 228 -12.31 -3.61 3.85
C ALA A 228 -12.59 -2.52 4.90
N LYS A 229 -13.87 -2.27 5.23
CA LYS A 229 -14.29 -1.33 6.28
C LYS A 229 -13.61 -1.59 7.64
N SER A 230 -13.43 -2.86 7.98
CA SER A 230 -12.85 -3.26 9.27
C SER A 230 -11.32 -3.28 9.24
N ASN A 231 -10.73 -3.37 8.05
CA ASN A 231 -9.32 -3.68 7.87
C ASN A 231 -8.49 -2.62 7.14
N ILE A 232 -9.10 -1.55 6.66
CA ILE A 232 -8.43 -0.48 5.92
C ILE A 232 -8.92 0.86 6.49
N LYS A 233 -7.97 1.73 6.84
CA LYS A 233 -8.23 3.10 7.31
C LYS A 233 -7.71 4.16 6.34
N GLY A 234 -6.72 3.83 5.53
CA GLY A 234 -6.26 4.69 4.44
C GLY A 234 -7.35 4.84 3.38
N SER A 235 -7.46 6.03 2.79
CA SER A 235 -8.46 6.32 1.76
C SER A 235 -7.75 6.59 0.44
N VAL A 236 -8.14 5.83 -0.58
CA VAL A 236 -7.78 6.05 -1.98
C VAL A 236 -8.86 6.83 -2.71
#